data_AF-A0A162KIT4-F1
#
_entry.id   AF-A0A162KIT4-F1
#
_cell.length_a   1.000
_cell.length_b   1.000
_cell.length_c   1.000
_cell.angle_alpha   90.00
_cell.angle_beta   90.00
_cell.angle_gamma   90.00
#
_symmetry.space_group_name_H-M   'P 1'
#
loop_
_entity.id
_entity.type
_entity.pdbx_description
1 polymer ?
#
loop_
_entity_poly.entity_id
_entity_poly.type
_entity_poly.pdbx_seq_one_letter_code
_entity_poly.pdbx_strand_id
1 'polypeptide(L)' 'MGPQFYPFQSCRAPNDVWCMDFKGWFLTGDGIQVDPLTVTDAESRYLIRFEAVGRPDRESGS' A
#
# COMPACT_ATOMS: atom_id res chain seq x y z
N MET A 1 2.43 7.36 -24.22
CA MET A 1 1.69 6.60 -23.18
C MET A 1 1.71 7.41 -21.90
N GLY A 2 0.60 7.44 -21.16
CA GLY A 2 0.50 8.16 -19.88
C GLY A 2 0.93 7.31 -18.67
N PRO A 3 1.00 7.91 -17.47
CA PRO A 3 1.45 7.24 -16.24
C PRO A 3 0.65 5.98 -15.90
N GLN A 4 -0.60 5.87 -16.36
CA GLN A 4 -1.42 4.67 -16.24
C GLN A 4 -0.85 3.41 -16.92
N PHE A 5 0.07 3.54 -17.89
CA PHE A 5 0.73 2.40 -18.54
C PHE A 5 2.15 2.13 -18.01
N TYR A 6 2.78 3.14 -17.43
CA TYR A 6 4.10 3.05 -16.80
C TYR A 6 4.15 3.90 -15.52
N PRO A 7 3.49 3.46 -14.44
CA PRO A 7 3.29 4.28 -13.24
C PRO A 7 4.59 4.67 -12.53
N PHE A 8 5.69 3.98 -12.84
CA PHE A 8 7.02 4.19 -12.24
C PHE A 8 8.05 4.69 -13.25
N GLN A 9 7.64 5.20 -14.42
CA GLN A 9 8.57 5.65 -15.46
C GLN A 9 9.49 6.80 -15.01
N SER A 10 9.09 7.57 -13.99
CA SER A 10 9.90 8.65 -13.40
C SER A 10 10.78 8.20 -12.24
N CYS A 11 10.67 6.97 -11.76
CA CYS A 11 11.48 6.43 -10.67
C CYS A 11 12.90 6.13 -11.19
N ARG A 12 13.93 6.72 -10.59
CA ARG A 12 15.32 6.68 -11.09
C ARG A 12 16.31 6.15 -10.05
N ALA A 13 15.94 6.14 -8.78
CA ALA A 13 16.75 5.66 -7.66
C ALA A 13 15.86 5.12 -6.52
N PRO A 14 16.43 4.30 -5.62
CA PRO A 14 15.77 3.93 -4.38
C PRO A 14 15.30 5.16 -3.60
N ASN A 15 14.10 5.09 -3.03
CA ASN A 15 13.41 6.16 -2.29
C ASN A 15 12.87 7.32 -3.14
N ASP A 16 12.87 7.23 -4.47
CA ASP A 16 12.24 8.25 -5.32
C ASP A 16 10.71 8.21 -5.28
N VAL A 17 10.13 7.01 -5.25
CA VAL A 17 8.68 6.78 -5.30
C VAL A 17 8.32 5.62 -4.40
N TRP A 18 7.34 5.84 -3.52
CA TRP A 18 6.77 4.80 -2.67
C TRP A 18 5.37 4.42 -3.15
N CYS A 19 5.12 3.11 -3.21
CA CYS A 19 3.82 2.52 -3.45
C CYS A 19 3.17 2.21 -2.11
N MET A 20 1.92 2.62 -1.93
CA MET A 20 1.16 2.35 -0.72
C MET A 20 -0.22 1.78 -1.10
N ASP A 21 -0.60 0.66 -0.49
CA ASP A 21 -1.92 0.07 -0.70
C ASP A 21 -2.40 -0.73 0.50
N PHE A 22 -3.74 -0.81 0.63
CA PHE A 22 -4.41 -1.74 1.51
C PHE A 22 -4.67 -3.06 0.77
N LYS A 23 -4.24 -4.19 1.34
CA LYS A 23 -4.46 -5.52 0.72
C LYS A 23 -5.89 -6.05 0.89
N GLY A 24 -6.77 -5.29 1.54
CA GLY A 24 -8.09 -5.73 1.97
C GLY A 24 -8.06 -6.42 3.33
N TRP A 25 -9.20 -6.45 4.01
CA TRP A 25 -9.26 -6.90 5.40
C TRP A 25 -9.15 -8.42 5.56
N PHE A 26 -8.62 -8.85 6.70
CA PHE A 26 -8.65 -10.25 7.15
C PHE A 26 -8.76 -10.34 8.68
N LEU A 27 -9.07 -11.54 9.20
CA LEU A 27 -9.07 -11.83 10.64
C LEU A 27 -7.72 -12.42 11.06
N THR A 28 -7.13 -11.85 12.12
CA THR A 28 -5.94 -12.41 12.76
C THR A 28 -6.25 -13.72 13.50
N GLY A 29 -5.22 -14.42 13.99
CA GLY A 29 -5.40 -15.69 14.71
C GLY A 29 -6.27 -15.59 15.98
N ASP A 30 -6.33 -14.40 16.57
CA ASP A 30 -7.18 -14.03 17.70
C ASP A 30 -8.54 -13.41 17.30
N GLY A 31 -8.87 -13.42 15.99
CA GLY A 31 -10.19 -13.00 15.49
C GLY A 31 -10.37 -11.49 15.34
N ILE A 32 -9.30 -10.69 15.38
CA ILE A 32 -9.36 -9.24 15.18
C ILE A 32 -9.35 -8.94 13.68
N GLN A 33 -10.31 -8.15 13.22
CA GLN A 33 -10.31 -7.65 11.83
C GLN A 33 -9.25 -6.55 11.67
N VAL A 34 -8.39 -6.72 10.67
CA VAL A 34 -7.36 -5.75 10.30
C VAL A 34 -7.39 -5.49 8.80
N ASP A 35 -7.10 -4.25 8.41
CA ASP A 35 -6.90 -3.82 7.02
C ASP A 35 -5.39 -3.52 6.83
N PRO A 36 -4.57 -4.50 6.40
CA PRO A 36 -3.13 -4.33 6.31
C PRO A 36 -2.73 -3.23 5.32
N LEU A 37 -1.93 -2.27 5.80
CA LEU A 37 -1.24 -1.29 4.97
C LEU A 37 0.14 -1.82 4.56
N THR A 38 0.44 -1.76 3.27
CA THR A 38 1.78 -2.05 2.75
C THR A 38 2.41 -0.82 2.14
N VAL A 39 3.70 -0.60 2.40
CA VAL A 39 4.52 0.47 1.84
C VAL A 39 5.75 -0.14 1.20
N THR A 40 5.95 0.08 -0.09
CA THR A 40 7.05 -0.51 -0.86
C THR A 40 7.79 0.56 -1.65
N ASP A 41 9.11 0.45 -1.74
CA ASP A 41 9.91 1.27 -2.67
C ASP A 41 9.74 0.78 -4.12
N ALA A 42 9.49 1.70 -5.05
CA ALA A 42 9.18 1.34 -6.43
C ALA A 42 10.40 0.82 -7.23
N GLU A 43 11.61 1.31 -6.93
CA GLU A 43 12.85 0.92 -7.61
C GLU A 43 13.40 -0.39 -7.02
N SER A 44 13.76 -0.37 -5.74
CA SER A 44 14.45 -1.47 -5.06
C SER A 44 13.51 -2.63 -4.70
N ARG A 45 12.19 -2.42 -4.83
CA ARG A 45 11.13 -3.38 -4.46
C ARG A 45 11.13 -3.75 -2.98
N TYR A 46 11.78 -2.95 -2.13
CA TYR A 46 11.89 -3.21 -0.71
C TYR A 46 10.58 -2.90 0.01
N LEU A 47 10.12 -3.83 0.87
CA LEU A 47 8.97 -3.61 1.75
C LEU A 47 9.40 -2.76 2.93
N ILE A 48 9.10 -1.47 2.87
CA ILE A 48 9.45 -0.49 3.90
C ILE A 48 8.59 -0.71 5.14
N ARG A 49 7.30 -0.99 4.95
CA ARG A 49 6.36 -1.17 6.06
C ARG A 49 5.25 -2.13 5.74
N PHE A 50 4.94 -2.95 6.73
CA PHE A 50 3.72 -3.73 6.81
C PHE A 50 3.10 -3.46 8.17
N GLU A 51 1.88 -2.95 8.20
CA GLU A 51 1.17 -2.65 9.44
C GLU A 51 -0.25 -3.16 9.38
N ALA A 52 -0.64 -3.94 10.38
CA ALA A 52 -2.03 -4.28 10.62
C ALA A 52 -2.70 -3.07 11.28
N VAL A 53 -3.53 -2.34 10.54
CA VAL A 53 -4.32 -1.23 11.08
C VAL A 53 -5.79 -1.61 11.16
N GLY A 54 -6.54 -0.88 11.97
CA GLY A 54 -8.00 -0.96 11.96
C GLY A 54 -8.58 -0.51 10.62
N ARG A 55 -9.89 -0.69 10.46
CA ARG A 55 -10.59 -0.27 9.23
C ARG A 55 -10.30 1.20 8.94
N PRO A 56 -9.73 1.55 7.76
CA PRO A 56 -9.48 2.94 7.43
C PRO A 56 -10.82 3.68 7.32
N ASP A 57 -10.83 4.96 7.71
CA ASP A 57 -11.98 5.85 7.53
C ASP A 57 -12.32 5.93 6.05
N ARG A 58 -13.29 5.11 5.64
CA ARG A 58 -13.86 5.15 4.31
C ARG A 58 -14.96 6.18 4.39
N GLU A 59 -14.85 7.26 3.61
CA GLU A 59 -15.97 8.21 3.50
C GLU A 59 -17.23 7.41 3.20
N SER A 60 -18.18 7.45 4.13
CA SER A 60 -19.49 6.85 3.99
C SER A 60 -20.17 7.56 2.83
N GLY A 61 -20.11 6.96 1.64
CA GLY A 61 -20.86 7.46 0.48
C GLY A 61 -22.33 7.60 0.86
N SER A 62 -22.79 8.85 0.93
CA SER A 62 -24.22 9.20 0.93
C SER A 62 -24.81 9.05 -0.47
#